data_AF-A0A401Q7N5-F1
#
_entry.id   AF-A0A401Q7N5-F1
#
_cell.length_a   1.000
_cell.length_b   1.000
_cell.length_c   1.000
_cell.angle_alpha   90.00
_cell.angle_beta   90.00
_cell.angle_gamma   90.00
#
_symmetry.space_group_name_H-M   'P 1'
#
loop_
_entity.id
_entity.type
_entity.pdbx_description
1 polymer ?
#
loop_
_entity_poly.entity_id
_entity_poly.type
_entity_poly.pdbx_seq_one_letter_code
_entity_poly.pdbx_strand_id
1 'polypeptide(L)'
;LGQFVRTPVIKFLLHSSSYIWFLVLLLVESIVAQQFRDLASSRNEPIYLNSFHMIWVVGFFWYECKEVWIEGLRSYLLDWWNFLDIVILSMYLASFALRIVVYLSGKLYCAEDDGSYYCHYFTDADRHKWNQEDPQMVAEVLFAVTSMLSLARLTSILPAHETLGTLQISIGRMIDDMM
;
A
#
# COMPACT_ATOMS: atom_id res chain seq x y z
N LEU A 1 21.50 2.90 -25.44
CA LEU A 1 20.75 2.57 -24.20
C LEU A 1 19.31 2.12 -24.44
N GLY A 2 18.47 2.84 -25.21
CA GLY A 2 17.04 2.52 -25.36
C GLY A 2 16.71 1.12 -25.91
N GLN A 3 17.56 0.54 -26.76
CA GLN A 3 17.37 -0.83 -27.27
C GLN A 3 17.63 -1.90 -26.19
N PHE A 4 18.56 -1.65 -25.26
CA PHE A 4 18.91 -2.59 -24.19
C PHE A 4 17.77 -2.72 -23.16
N VAL A 5 17.13 -1.61 -22.81
CA VAL A 5 15.97 -1.56 -21.88
C VAL A 5 14.73 -2.26 -22.46
N ARG A 6 14.68 -2.45 -23.80
CA ARG A 6 13.54 -3.10 -24.45
C ARG A 6 13.55 -4.63 -24.31
N THR A 7 14.68 -5.22 -23.91
CA THR A 7 14.85 -6.65 -23.67
C THR A 7 13.92 -7.13 -22.54
N PRO A 8 13.17 -8.24 -22.69
CA PRO A 8 12.18 -8.68 -21.69
C PRO A 8 12.80 -8.94 -20.31
N VAL A 9 14.01 -9.49 -20.26
CA VAL A 9 14.75 -9.73 -19.00
C VAL A 9 15.03 -8.42 -18.26
N ILE A 10 15.44 -7.38 -18.97
CA ILE A 10 15.75 -6.07 -18.35
C ILE A 10 14.48 -5.41 -17.82
N LYS A 11 13.35 -5.53 -18.52
CA LYS A 11 12.05 -5.04 -18.02
C LYS A 11 11.64 -5.74 -16.73
N PHE A 12 11.78 -7.07 -16.67
CA PHE A 12 11.50 -7.85 -15.47
C PHE A 12 12.39 -7.39 -14.30
N LEU A 13 13.71 -7.29 -14.51
CA LEU A 13 14.64 -6.86 -13.46
C LEU A 13 14.35 -5.44 -12.96
N LEU A 14 14.02 -4.51 -13.85
CA LEU A 14 13.67 -3.14 -13.47
C LEU A 14 12.37 -3.09 -12.67
N HIS A 15 11.35 -3.86 -13.08
CA HIS A 15 10.10 -3.95 -12.34
C HIS A 15 10.31 -4.55 -10.94
N SER A 16 11.00 -5.68 -10.85
CA SER A 16 11.35 -6.34 -9.58
C SER A 16 12.20 -5.43 -8.68
N SER A 17 13.18 -4.70 -9.24
CA SER A 17 13.99 -3.75 -8.48
C SER A 17 13.17 -2.58 -7.95
N SER A 18 12.25 -2.03 -8.76
CA SER A 18 11.33 -0.98 -8.32
C SER A 18 10.43 -1.46 -7.18
N TYR A 19 9.96 -2.71 -7.25
CA TYR A 19 9.14 -3.30 -6.20
C TYR A 19 9.92 -3.51 -4.89
N ILE A 20 11.17 -3.98 -4.97
CA ILE A 20 12.04 -4.09 -3.78
C ILE A 20 12.26 -2.72 -3.13
N TRP A 21 12.52 -1.69 -3.94
CA TRP A 21 12.66 -0.32 -3.42
C TRP A 21 11.38 0.20 -2.76
N PHE A 22 10.21 -0.10 -3.33
CA PHE A 22 8.93 0.21 -2.72
C PHE A 22 8.80 -0.42 -1.32
N LEU A 23 9.18 -1.68 -1.14
CA LEU A 23 9.14 -2.34 0.17
C LEU A 23 10.14 -1.77 1.17
N VAL A 24 11.34 -1.40 0.71
CA VAL A 24 12.32 -0.70 1.56
C VAL A 24 11.75 0.63 2.04
N LEU A 25 11.07 1.39 1.17
CA LEU A 25 10.42 2.64 1.55
C LEU A 25 9.32 2.42 2.58
N LEU A 26 8.45 1.42 2.41
CA LEU A 26 7.42 1.09 3.39
C LEU A 26 8.01 0.70 4.75
N LEU A 27 9.12 -0.04 4.76
CA LEU A 27 9.82 -0.42 5.98
C LEU A 27 10.44 0.80 6.67
N VAL A 28 11.03 1.72 5.91
CA VAL A 28 11.55 2.99 6.46
C VAL A 28 10.42 3.84 7.02
N GLU A 29 9.31 4.01 6.29
CA GLU A 29 8.13 4.73 6.78
C GLU A 29 7.60 4.10 8.08
N SER A 30 7.54 2.77 8.15
CA SER A 30 7.11 2.05 9.36
C SER A 30 8.03 2.28 10.56
N ILE A 31 9.35 2.28 10.35
CA ILE A 31 10.34 2.56 11.41
C ILE A 31 10.25 4.02 11.87
N VAL A 32 10.13 4.96 10.93
CA VAL A 32 9.98 6.39 11.22
C VAL A 32 8.68 6.63 12.02
N ALA A 33 7.56 6.06 11.58
CA ALA A 33 6.30 6.12 12.32
C ALA A 33 6.42 5.55 13.73
N GLN A 34 7.19 4.48 13.91
CA GLN A 34 7.44 3.89 15.23
C GLN A 34 8.30 4.78 16.15
N GLN A 35 9.29 5.47 15.59
CA GLN A 35 10.20 6.34 16.33
C GLN A 35 9.54 7.67 16.72
N PHE A 36 8.68 8.21 15.86
CA PHE A 36 7.94 9.45 16.09
C PHE A 36 6.50 9.19 16.56
N ARG A 37 6.28 8.12 17.34
CA ARG A 37 4.93 7.74 17.82
C ARG A 37 4.20 8.86 18.55
N ASP A 38 4.91 9.68 19.31
CA ASP A 38 4.32 10.80 20.06
C ASP A 38 3.89 11.96 19.13
N LEU A 39 4.60 12.18 18.02
CA LEU A 39 4.17 13.12 16.98
C LEU A 39 3.06 12.53 16.10
N ALA A 40 3.11 11.22 15.81
CA ALA A 40 2.07 10.50 15.07
C ALA A 40 0.77 10.33 15.87
N SER A 41 0.82 10.52 17.19
CA SER A 41 -0.38 10.63 18.04
C SER A 41 -1.15 11.93 17.79
N SER A 42 -0.50 12.96 17.26
CA SER A 42 -1.14 14.22 16.88
C SER A 42 -1.65 14.12 15.44
N ARG A 43 -2.89 14.54 15.19
CA ARG A 43 -3.50 14.57 13.84
C ARG A 43 -2.81 15.54 12.89
N ASN A 44 -1.87 16.33 13.38
CA ASN A 44 -1.05 17.25 12.62
C ASN A 44 0.17 16.58 11.96
N GLU A 45 0.15 15.25 11.81
CA GLU A 45 1.21 14.53 11.12
C GLU A 45 1.33 15.05 9.67
N PRO A 46 2.52 15.47 9.22
CA PRO A 46 2.69 16.03 7.90
C PRO A 46 2.37 14.96 6.84
N ILE A 47 1.28 15.19 6.10
CA ILE A 47 0.78 14.34 5.01
C ILE A 47 1.92 13.90 4.06
N TYR A 48 2.92 14.75 3.86
CA TYR A 48 4.07 14.49 3.00
C TYR A 48 4.91 13.27 3.43
N LEU A 49 5.11 13.05 4.73
CA LEU A 49 5.90 11.92 5.25
C LEU A 49 5.16 10.59 5.10
N ASN A 50 3.82 10.64 5.15
CA ASN A 50 2.94 9.48 5.09
C ASN A 50 2.39 9.21 3.68
N SER A 51 2.86 9.96 2.67
CA SER A 51 2.38 9.89 1.27
C SER A 51 3.48 9.64 0.24
N PHE A 52 4.74 9.46 0.64
CA PHE A 52 5.82 9.30 -0.34
C PHE A 52 5.67 8.00 -1.14
N HIS A 53 5.28 6.90 -0.47
CA HIS A 53 4.97 5.62 -1.14
C HIS A 53 3.82 5.73 -2.16
N MET A 54 2.94 6.75 -2.07
CA MET A 54 1.81 6.89 -2.99
C MET A 54 2.23 7.14 -4.44
N ILE A 55 3.42 7.70 -4.66
CA ILE A 55 3.99 7.88 -6.00
C ILE A 55 4.15 6.49 -6.68
N TRP A 56 4.60 5.49 -5.93
CA TRP A 56 4.69 4.11 -6.42
C TRP A 56 3.32 3.48 -6.60
N VAL A 57 2.41 3.65 -5.63
CA VAL A 57 1.05 3.09 -5.69
C VAL A 57 0.32 3.56 -6.96
N VAL A 58 0.40 4.86 -7.31
CA VAL A 58 -0.20 5.39 -8.54
C VAL A 58 0.46 4.78 -9.79
N GLY A 59 1.78 4.60 -9.77
CA GLY A 59 2.51 3.95 -10.85
C GLY A 59 2.09 2.49 -11.07
N PHE A 60 2.00 1.70 -9.99
CA PHE A 60 1.53 0.33 -10.03
C PHE A 60 0.06 0.25 -10.44
N PHE A 61 -0.80 1.11 -9.91
CA PHE A 61 -2.21 1.19 -10.30
C PHE A 61 -2.38 1.45 -11.81
N TRP A 62 -1.61 2.39 -12.36
CA TRP A 62 -1.62 2.65 -13.80
C TRP A 62 -1.13 1.46 -14.62
N TYR A 63 -0.07 0.79 -14.15
CA TYR A 63 0.46 -0.40 -14.79
C TYR A 63 -0.58 -1.54 -14.83
N GLU A 64 -1.22 -1.86 -13.70
CA GLU A 64 -2.26 -2.89 -13.62
C GLU A 64 -3.49 -2.54 -14.46
N CYS A 65 -3.91 -1.27 -14.46
CA CYS A 65 -5.03 -0.82 -15.31
C CYS A 65 -4.74 -1.07 -16.79
N LYS A 66 -3.49 -0.89 -17.21
CA LYS A 66 -3.06 -1.16 -18.59
C LYS A 66 -3.04 -2.66 -18.87
N GLU A 67 -2.57 -3.47 -17.93
CA GLU A 67 -2.52 -4.93 -18.07
C GLU A 67 -3.93 -5.52 -18.22
N VAL A 68 -4.85 -5.12 -17.34
CA VAL A 68 -6.28 -5.48 -17.41
C VAL A 68 -6.90 -5.08 -18.75
N TRP A 69 -6.54 -3.91 -19.29
CA TRP A 69 -7.04 -3.45 -20.59
C TRP A 69 -6.55 -4.31 -21.75
N ILE A 70 -5.32 -4.82 -21.69
CA ILE A 70 -4.70 -5.60 -22.78
C ILE A 70 -5.13 -7.08 -22.71
N GLU A 71 -5.13 -7.69 -21.53
CA GLU A 71 -5.41 -9.12 -21.34
C GLU A 71 -6.91 -9.43 -21.19
N GLY A 72 -7.68 -8.45 -20.73
CA GLY A 72 -9.10 -8.58 -20.43
C GLY A 72 -9.38 -9.04 -19.00
N LEU A 73 -10.39 -8.44 -18.37
CA LEU A 73 -10.72 -8.60 -16.95
C LEU A 73 -10.89 -10.06 -16.49
N ARG A 74 -11.55 -10.91 -17.30
CA ARG A 74 -11.82 -12.30 -16.92
C ARG A 74 -10.54 -13.14 -16.87
N SER A 75 -9.66 -12.99 -17.84
CA SER A 75 -8.38 -13.71 -17.87
C SER A 75 -7.48 -13.24 -16.75
N TYR A 76 -7.45 -11.92 -16.50
CA TYR A 76 -6.66 -11.31 -15.45
C TYR A 76 -7.05 -11.82 -14.04
N LEU A 77 -8.35 -11.90 -13.73
CA LEU A 77 -8.83 -12.34 -12.42
C LEU A 77 -8.66 -13.85 -12.14
N LEU A 78 -8.35 -14.66 -13.16
CA LEU A 78 -8.08 -16.09 -12.97
C LEU A 78 -6.68 -16.35 -12.43
N ASP A 79 -5.75 -15.41 -12.57
CA ASP A 79 -4.44 -15.51 -11.94
C ASP A 79 -4.53 -15.01 -10.50
N TRP A 80 -4.22 -15.90 -9.54
CA TRP A 80 -4.23 -15.61 -8.12
C TRP A 80 -3.29 -14.46 -7.73
N TRP A 81 -2.17 -14.29 -8.43
CA TRP A 81 -1.23 -13.22 -8.15
C TRP A 81 -1.76 -11.85 -8.59
N ASN A 82 -2.41 -11.81 -9.75
CA ASN A 82 -3.04 -10.60 -10.28
C ASN A 82 -4.25 -10.19 -9.43
N PHE A 83 -5.02 -11.17 -8.95
CA PHE A 83 -6.06 -10.92 -7.96
C PHE A 83 -5.49 -10.32 -6.65
N LEU A 84 -4.39 -10.89 -6.15
CA LEU A 84 -3.70 -10.38 -4.96
C LEU A 84 -3.23 -8.92 -5.18
N ASP A 85 -2.71 -8.58 -6.36
CA ASP A 85 -2.30 -7.20 -6.67
C ASP A 85 -3.47 -6.22 -6.68
N ILE A 86 -4.64 -6.59 -7.21
CA ILE A 86 -5.87 -5.78 -7.11
C ILE A 86 -6.23 -5.55 -5.64
N VAL A 87 -6.19 -6.58 -4.81
CA VAL A 87 -6.50 -6.48 -3.37
C VAL A 87 -5.53 -5.51 -2.71
N ILE A 88 -4.22 -5.67 -2.91
CA ILE A 88 -3.19 -4.78 -2.35
C ILE A 88 -3.42 -3.33 -2.79
N LEU A 89 -3.55 -3.08 -4.09
CA LEU A 89 -3.69 -1.72 -4.61
C LEU A 89 -4.98 -1.06 -4.16
N SER A 90 -6.09 -1.80 -4.13
CA SER A 90 -7.37 -1.28 -3.65
C SER A 90 -7.31 -0.90 -2.17
N MET A 91 -6.63 -1.69 -1.33
CA MET A 91 -6.46 -1.38 0.09
C MET A 91 -5.53 -0.18 0.32
N TYR A 92 -4.45 -0.03 -0.45
CA TYR A 92 -3.61 1.18 -0.42
C TYR A 92 -4.42 2.43 -0.79
N LEU A 93 -5.19 2.37 -1.87
CA LEU A 93 -6.05 3.48 -2.30
C LEU A 93 -7.13 3.81 -1.27
N ALA A 94 -7.73 2.80 -0.64
CA ALA A 94 -8.72 2.99 0.41
C ALA A 94 -8.13 3.65 1.66
N SER A 95 -6.95 3.20 2.11
CA SER A 95 -6.22 3.82 3.23
C SER A 95 -5.91 5.29 2.95
N PHE A 96 -5.42 5.60 1.75
CA PHE A 96 -5.13 6.97 1.35
C PHE A 96 -6.39 7.85 1.24
N ALA A 97 -7.48 7.31 0.68
CA ALA A 97 -8.75 8.02 0.59
C ALA A 97 -9.29 8.39 1.98
N LEU A 98 -9.21 7.48 2.96
CA LEU A 98 -9.62 7.77 4.34
C LEU A 98 -8.77 8.88 4.98
N ARG A 99 -7.46 8.92 4.73
CA ARG A 99 -6.57 10.01 5.18
C ARG A 99 -6.97 11.36 4.57
N ILE A 100 -7.32 11.37 3.27
CA ILE A 100 -7.85 12.58 2.62
C ILE A 100 -9.17 13.01 3.28
N VAL A 101 -10.07 12.07 3.56
CA VAL A 101 -11.35 12.37 4.24
C VAL A 101 -11.10 13.01 5.60
N VAL A 102 -10.18 12.48 6.42
CA VAL A 102 -9.79 13.08 7.71
C VAL A 102 -9.29 14.52 7.53
N TYR A 103 -8.37 14.74 6.59
CA TYR A 103 -7.80 16.07 6.33
C TYR A 103 -8.87 17.08 5.85
N LEU A 104 -9.72 16.67 4.90
CA LEU A 104 -10.79 17.52 4.39
C LEU A 104 -11.84 17.80 5.46
N SER A 105 -12.17 16.82 6.29
CA SER A 105 -13.13 16.98 7.39
C SER A 105 -12.60 18.00 8.40
N GLY A 106 -11.34 17.90 8.81
CA GLY A 106 -10.72 18.91 9.68
C GLY A 106 -10.77 20.32 9.08
N LYS A 107 -10.43 20.47 7.80
CA LYS A 107 -10.47 21.77 7.13
C LYS A 107 -11.89 22.33 7.00
N LEU A 108 -12.88 21.49 6.69
CA LEU A 108 -14.27 21.91 6.53
C LEU A 108 -14.88 22.33 7.87
N TYR A 109 -14.73 21.52 8.91
CA TYR A 109 -15.30 21.82 10.23
C TYR A 109 -14.67 23.07 10.86
N CYS A 110 -13.36 23.27 10.73
CA CYS A 110 -12.70 24.48 11.24
C CYS A 110 -12.97 25.73 10.39
N ALA A 111 -13.30 25.57 9.10
CA ALA A 111 -13.69 26.71 8.26
C ALA A 111 -15.11 27.21 8.58
N GLU A 112 -16.00 26.33 9.04
CA GLU A 112 -17.36 26.68 9.42
C GLU A 112 -17.43 27.26 10.84
N ASP A 113 -16.77 26.61 11.81
CA ASP A 113 -16.70 27.09 13.20
C ASP A 113 -15.40 26.62 13.89
N ASP A 114 -14.46 27.55 14.04
CA ASP A 114 -13.12 27.32 14.62
C ASP A 114 -13.17 26.85 16.09
N GLY A 115 -14.26 27.16 16.81
CA GLY A 115 -14.47 26.74 18.20
C GLY A 115 -15.24 25.43 18.38
N SER A 116 -15.68 24.79 17.29
CA SER A 116 -16.52 23.60 17.36
C SER A 116 -15.76 22.41 17.94
N TYR A 117 -16.45 21.59 18.74
CA TYR A 117 -15.93 20.32 19.23
C TYR A 117 -15.40 19.44 18.08
N TYR A 118 -16.06 19.48 16.92
CA TYR A 118 -15.64 18.72 15.75
C TYR A 118 -14.33 19.24 15.14
N CYS A 119 -14.11 20.57 15.10
CA CYS A 119 -12.84 21.13 14.65
C CYS A 119 -11.69 20.64 15.55
N HIS A 120 -11.82 20.77 16.87
CA HIS A 120 -10.83 20.26 17.82
C HIS A 120 -10.65 18.72 17.71
N TYR A 121 -11.72 17.97 17.46
CA TYR A 121 -11.65 16.52 17.27
C TYR A 121 -10.78 16.13 16.06
N PHE A 122 -10.92 16.83 14.93
CA PHE A 122 -10.18 16.51 13.72
C PHE A 122 -8.77 17.14 13.62
N THR A 123 -8.42 18.11 14.47
CA THR A 123 -7.12 18.81 14.43
C THR A 123 -6.17 18.43 15.56
N ASP A 124 -6.63 18.43 16.82
CA ASP A 124 -5.75 18.39 18.00
C ASP A 124 -6.20 17.38 19.08
N ALA A 125 -7.23 16.57 18.79
CA ALA A 125 -7.62 15.53 19.72
C ALA A 125 -6.56 14.42 19.79
N ASP A 126 -6.15 14.14 21.02
CA ASP A 126 -5.29 13.00 21.36
C ASP A 126 -5.89 11.66 20.90
N ARG A 127 -5.02 10.71 20.54
CA ARG A 127 -5.39 9.35 20.11
C ARG A 127 -6.33 8.62 21.08
N HIS A 128 -6.26 8.88 22.38
CA HIS A 128 -7.11 8.25 23.38
C HIS A 128 -8.57 8.73 23.36
N LYS A 129 -8.85 9.87 22.72
CA LYS A 129 -10.20 10.45 22.59
C LYS A 129 -10.87 10.09 21.26
N TRP A 130 -10.17 9.37 20.38
CA TRP A 130 -10.72 8.98 19.08
C TRP A 130 -11.77 7.89 19.26
N ASN A 131 -12.85 8.00 18.49
CA ASN A 131 -13.88 6.96 18.44
C ASN A 131 -13.33 5.70 17.77
N GLN A 132 -13.94 4.54 18.05
CA GLN A 132 -13.49 3.26 17.50
C GLN A 132 -13.66 3.19 15.97
N GLU A 133 -14.71 3.83 15.44
CA GLU A 133 -14.96 3.97 14.00
C GLU A 133 -14.19 5.12 13.33
N ASP A 134 -13.16 5.67 13.97
CA ASP A 134 -12.45 6.80 13.40
C ASP A 134 -11.73 6.44 12.08
N PRO A 135 -11.93 7.21 10.99
CA PRO A 135 -11.36 6.91 9.69
C PRO A 135 -9.82 6.86 9.68
N GLN A 136 -9.14 7.58 10.58
CA GLN A 136 -7.69 7.52 10.71
C GLN A 136 -7.24 6.14 11.22
N MET A 137 -7.94 5.56 12.20
CA MET A 137 -7.62 4.21 12.71
C MET A 137 -7.83 3.16 11.63
N VAL A 138 -8.95 3.24 10.89
CA VAL A 138 -9.22 2.32 9.78
C VAL A 138 -8.14 2.44 8.70
N ALA A 139 -7.71 3.67 8.38
CA ALA A 139 -6.62 3.89 7.42
C ALA A 139 -5.30 3.27 7.88
N GLU A 140 -4.91 3.41 9.16
CA GLU A 140 -3.72 2.78 9.74
C GLU A 140 -3.76 1.26 9.66
N VAL A 141 -4.90 0.64 10.00
CA VAL A 141 -5.07 -0.82 9.95
C VAL A 141 -4.97 -1.31 8.51
N LEU A 142 -5.67 -0.66 7.56
CA LEU A 142 -5.59 -1.00 6.15
C LEU A 142 -4.15 -0.89 5.64
N PHE A 143 -3.42 0.18 5.99
CA PHE A 143 -2.03 0.35 5.59
C PHE A 143 -1.13 -0.76 6.14
N ALA A 144 -1.30 -1.14 7.40
CA ALA A 144 -0.52 -2.19 8.05
C ALA A 144 -0.75 -3.56 7.40
N VAL A 145 -2.01 -3.94 7.19
CA VAL A 145 -2.37 -5.21 6.53
C VAL A 145 -1.83 -5.22 5.10
N THR A 146 -1.99 -4.12 4.37
CA THR A 146 -1.54 -4.03 2.98
C THR A 146 -0.02 -4.14 2.88
N SER A 147 0.72 -3.53 3.80
CA SER A 147 2.18 -3.63 3.85
C SER A 147 2.69 -5.04 4.17
N MET A 148 1.91 -5.85 4.91
CA MET A 148 2.22 -7.27 5.09
C MET A 148 1.96 -8.08 3.82
N LEU A 149 0.85 -7.80 3.14
CA LEU A 149 0.51 -8.46 1.87
C LEU A 149 1.51 -8.11 0.76
N SER A 150 2.01 -6.88 0.71
CA SER A 150 3.03 -6.46 -0.26
C SER A 150 4.35 -7.22 -0.04
N LEU A 151 4.73 -7.50 1.20
CA LEU A 151 5.87 -8.39 1.47
C LEU A 151 5.59 -9.82 0.98
N ALA A 152 4.37 -10.34 1.17
CA ALA A 152 4.00 -11.67 0.68
C ALA A 152 4.08 -11.76 -0.86
N ARG A 153 3.74 -10.70 -1.60
CA ARG A 153 3.85 -10.65 -3.07
C ARG A 153 5.29 -10.83 -3.56
N LEU A 154 6.34 -10.59 -2.76
CA LEU A 154 7.73 -10.93 -3.16
C LEU A 154 7.92 -12.40 -3.51
N THR A 155 7.14 -13.29 -2.91
CA THR A 155 7.22 -14.73 -3.19
C THR A 155 6.99 -15.05 -4.65
N SER A 156 6.20 -14.25 -5.37
CA SER A 156 5.96 -14.41 -6.80
C SER A 156 7.17 -14.12 -7.70
N ILE A 157 8.22 -13.47 -7.19
CA ILE A 157 9.45 -13.16 -7.93
C ILE A 157 10.45 -14.33 -7.82
N LEU A 158 10.32 -15.17 -6.78
CA LEU A 158 11.17 -16.33 -6.52
C LEU A 158 11.23 -17.40 -7.64
N PRO A 159 10.20 -17.61 -8.49
CA PRO A 159 10.28 -18.59 -9.58
C PRO A 159 11.35 -18.27 -10.61
N ALA A 160 11.79 -17.01 -10.69
CA ALA A 160 12.80 -16.58 -11.65
C ALA A 160 14.20 -17.13 -11.33
N HIS A 161 14.44 -17.66 -10.13
CA HIS A 161 15.72 -18.25 -9.73
C HIS A 161 15.64 -19.78 -9.73
N GLU A 162 16.62 -20.43 -10.34
CA GLU A 162 16.61 -21.89 -10.59
C GLU A 162 16.39 -22.74 -9.32
N THR A 163 17.00 -22.34 -8.19
CA THR A 163 16.87 -23.06 -6.91
C THR A 163 15.69 -22.63 -6.05
N LEU A 164 15.22 -21.38 -6.19
CA LEU A 164 14.12 -20.86 -5.35
C LEU A 164 12.75 -21.18 -5.96
N GLY A 165 12.67 -21.33 -7.28
CA GLY A 165 11.44 -21.72 -7.96
C GLY A 165 10.97 -23.14 -7.60
N THR A 166 11.89 -24.11 -7.50
CA THR A 166 11.53 -25.48 -7.10
C THR A 166 11.04 -25.54 -5.65
N LEU A 167 11.64 -24.72 -4.77
CA LEU A 167 11.19 -24.57 -3.38
C LEU A 167 9.77 -23.99 -3.30
N GLN A 168 9.47 -22.94 -4.06
CA GLN A 168 8.14 -22.33 -4.06
C GLN A 168 7.06 -23.28 -4.56
N ILE A 169 7.34 -24.09 -5.59
CA ILE A 169 6.39 -25.10 -6.08
C ILE A 169 6.09 -26.13 -4.98
N SER A 170 7.12 -26.56 -4.23
CA SER A 170 6.94 -27.49 -3.10
C SER A 170 6.07 -26.87 -2.00
N ILE A 171 6.31 -25.61 -1.64
CA ILE A 171 5.53 -24.90 -0.63
C ILE A 171 4.07 -24.73 -1.08
N GLY A 172 3.85 -24.36 -2.36
CA GLY A 172 2.50 -24.22 -2.91
C GLY A 172 1.70 -25.52 -2.81
N ARG A 173 2.29 -26.66 -3.21
CA ARG A 173 1.63 -27.97 -3.09
C ARG A 173 1.33 -28.37 -1.65
N MET A 174 2.23 -28.06 -0.72
CA MET A 174 2.00 -28.34 0.70
C MET A 174 0.84 -27.51 1.27
N ILE A 175 0.69 -26.26 0.84
CA ILE A 175 -0.43 -25.41 1.24
C ILE A 175 -1.75 -25.93 0.66
N ASP A 176 -1.74 -26.32 -0.62
CA ASP A 176 -2.92 -26.90 -1.28
C ASP A 176 -3.35 -28.22 -0.59
N ASP A 177 -2.41 -29.06 -0.16
CA ASP A 177 -2.71 -30.30 0.57
C ASP A 177 -3.32 -30.07 1.97
N MET A 178 -3.15 -28.87 2.54
CA MET A 178 -3.69 -28.53 3.86
C MET A 178 -5.11 -27.94 3.82
N MET A 179 -5.56 -27.44 2.65
CA MET A 179 -6.86 -26.78 2.48
C MET A 179 -7.97 -27.76 2.12
#